data_AF-A0AAD5Z6C9-F1
#
_entry.id   AF-A0AAD5Z6C9-F1
#
_cell.length_a   1.000
_cell.length_b   1.000
_cell.length_c   1.000
_cell.angle_alpha   90.00
_cell.angle_beta   90.00
_cell.angle_gamma   90.00
#
_symmetry.space_group_name_H-M   'P 1'
#
loop_
_entity.id
_entity.type
_entity.pdbx_description
1 polymer ?
#
loop_
_entity_poly.entity_id
_entity_poly.type
_entity_poly.pdbx_seq_one_letter_code
_entity_poly.pdbx_strand_id
1 'polypeptide(L)'
;MAAAHHNLFHLWRRRGGSTTTSAIVGLVFLVSSAVVLLTLTSRSPEPALSSTDPVLVDLTLVHNAKEKGALCLDGTLPGYHFLKGFGSGADSWLIHLEGGGWCSNLESCGARKHTELGSSNHMEKQVQFIGILSNLPSQNPDFYNWNKVKVRYCDGASFSGDVETTEQKGSTFYFRGQRIWEAIMDDLMVKGLASAKRALLTGCSAGGLATYIHCDDFKAFVPKADTVKCMADGGFFLDIKDVSGRKSMHDFYSDVVQLQDVGKRFPDCISKMDATKCFFAEEIIKKIRTPLFILNPAYDAWQVQHVVTPDVSDPSLSWKSCRLDIKKCDSNQIGVLQGMRAALLDGIRGVTKKKDWGFFVNSCFIHCQSLKDYLWHSPDSPRINNKTIAEAVGDWYFERSEVKEIDSQYPSNPSCYNMEARAEFHSSGMDLDHMNEKRSGGQRYTVYMLQVHLINYLRGSSSFFSQLVPKNPNAVLCFTPLPSAQVERQGLCFGSFSDLHSMVSLLFEARSCKRLARRCYVAFMDCIISAHEFFLGLPFRCLAIVAGPVVSAVVVLFFVVSRPTSATTYEGQDYLWK
;
A
#
# COMPACT_ATOMS: atom_id res chain seq x y z
N MET A 1 -84.80 43.28 -20.86
CA MET A 1 -85.43 44.23 -19.93
C MET A 1 -84.31 44.75 -19.03
N ALA A 2 -83.73 45.91 -19.37
CA ALA A 2 -84.08 47.23 -18.81
C ALA A 2 -83.66 47.29 -17.33
N ALA A 3 -82.61 48.05 -16.97
CA ALA A 3 -82.62 49.51 -16.74
C ALA A 3 -83.62 49.87 -15.60
N ALA A 4 -83.34 50.71 -14.60
CA ALA A 4 -82.24 51.62 -14.28
C ALA A 4 -82.55 52.27 -12.90
N HIS A 5 -81.67 53.20 -12.49
CA HIS A 5 -81.86 54.27 -11.48
C HIS A 5 -81.78 53.85 -9.99
N HIS A 6 -81.15 54.60 -9.07
CA HIS A 6 -81.18 56.06 -8.90
C HIS A 6 -79.97 56.64 -8.14
N ASN A 7 -79.69 57.92 -8.44
CA ASN A 7 -78.66 58.86 -7.96
C ASN A 7 -78.68 59.21 -6.46
N LEU A 8 -77.57 59.78 -5.95
CA LEU A 8 -77.46 61.15 -5.35
C LEU A 8 -76.03 61.35 -4.78
N PHE A 9 -75.13 62.11 -5.42
CA PHE A 9 -74.89 63.57 -5.40
C PHE A 9 -74.14 64.13 -4.17
N HIS A 10 -73.16 64.98 -4.48
CA HIS A 10 -72.40 65.94 -3.67
C HIS A 10 -71.17 65.44 -2.88
N LEU A 11 -69.97 65.74 -3.39
CA LEU A 11 -69.25 66.97 -3.00
C LEU A 11 -67.99 67.20 -3.86
N TRP A 12 -67.72 68.48 -4.10
CA TRP A 12 -66.78 69.06 -5.04
C TRP A 12 -65.62 69.67 -4.25
N ARG A 13 -64.36 69.25 -4.47
CA ARG A 13 -63.17 70.14 -4.56
C ARG A 13 -61.83 69.38 -4.57
N ARG A 14 -61.16 69.53 -5.72
CA ARG A 14 -59.75 69.94 -5.93
C ARG A 14 -58.59 69.18 -5.27
N ARG A 15 -57.76 68.67 -6.19
CA ARG A 15 -56.28 68.49 -6.23
C ARG A 15 -55.97 67.00 -6.41
N GLY A 16 -55.44 66.54 -7.54
CA GLY A 16 -54.37 67.12 -8.33
C GLY A 16 -53.07 66.41 -7.96
N GLY A 17 -52.66 65.45 -8.78
CA GLY A 17 -51.32 64.84 -8.78
C GLY A 17 -51.19 63.52 -8.03
N SER A 18 -51.25 62.39 -8.75
CA SER A 18 -50.55 61.14 -8.38
C SER A 18 -50.61 60.09 -9.49
N THR A 19 -50.53 60.47 -10.78
CA THR A 19 -50.44 59.49 -11.88
C THR A 19 -49.00 59.09 -12.21
N THR A 20 -48.01 59.71 -11.58
CA THR A 20 -46.58 59.36 -11.72
C THR A 20 -46.11 58.37 -10.66
N THR A 21 -46.77 58.29 -9.50
CA THR A 21 -46.35 57.46 -8.36
C THR A 21 -46.68 55.98 -8.57
N SER A 22 -47.80 55.65 -9.20
CA SER A 22 -48.19 54.26 -9.49
C SER A 22 -47.34 53.61 -10.59
N ALA A 23 -46.86 54.39 -11.56
CA ALA A 23 -45.97 53.89 -12.61
C ALA A 23 -44.56 53.60 -12.08
N ILE A 24 -44.07 54.41 -11.14
CA ILE A 24 -42.75 54.21 -10.51
C ILE A 24 -42.76 52.98 -9.59
N VAL A 25 -43.83 52.75 -8.82
CA VAL A 25 -43.95 51.56 -7.97
C VAL A 25 -43.99 50.28 -8.80
N GLY A 26 -44.71 50.27 -9.93
CA GLY A 26 -44.74 49.12 -10.85
C GLY A 26 -43.37 48.82 -11.49
N LEU A 27 -42.59 49.85 -11.84
CA LEU A 27 -41.25 49.67 -12.39
C LEU A 27 -40.26 49.16 -11.33
N VAL A 28 -40.35 49.63 -10.09
CA VAL A 28 -39.51 49.17 -8.97
C VAL A 28 -39.79 47.70 -8.63
N PHE A 29 -41.06 47.26 -8.67
CA PHE A 29 -41.41 45.85 -8.47
C PHE A 29 -40.92 44.95 -9.61
N LEU A 30 -40.98 45.40 -10.86
CA LEU A 30 -40.45 44.62 -12.00
C LEU A 30 -38.92 44.53 -11.99
N VAL A 31 -38.22 45.59 -11.61
CA VAL A 31 -36.74 45.59 -11.49
C VAL A 31 -36.29 44.74 -10.30
N SER A 32 -36.98 44.81 -9.16
CA SER A 32 -36.65 43.95 -8.01
C SER A 32 -36.95 42.47 -8.26
N SER A 33 -38.02 42.16 -9.00
CA SER A 33 -38.32 40.79 -9.46
C SER A 33 -37.23 40.25 -10.41
N ALA A 34 -36.78 41.08 -11.36
CA ALA A 34 -35.72 40.72 -12.30
C ALA A 34 -34.36 40.57 -11.61
N VAL A 35 -34.05 41.38 -10.59
CA VAL A 35 -32.83 41.24 -9.78
C VAL A 35 -32.87 39.96 -8.94
N VAL A 36 -34.01 39.62 -8.33
CA VAL A 36 -34.16 38.34 -7.60
C VAL A 36 -34.02 37.14 -8.55
N LEU A 37 -34.61 37.22 -9.75
CA LEU A 37 -34.47 36.16 -10.77
C LEU A 37 -33.03 36.04 -11.28
N LEU A 38 -32.33 37.17 -11.50
CA LEU A 38 -30.92 37.20 -11.88
C LEU A 38 -29.99 36.68 -10.78
N THR A 39 -30.29 36.93 -9.50
CA THR A 39 -29.55 36.36 -8.35
C THR A 39 -29.83 34.87 -8.11
N LEU A 40 -30.98 34.37 -8.54
CA LEU A 40 -31.32 32.94 -8.48
C LEU A 40 -30.74 32.14 -9.67
N THR A 41 -30.45 32.81 -10.80
CA THR A 41 -29.79 32.20 -11.97
C THR A 41 -28.28 32.41 -12.03
N SER A 42 -27.72 33.32 -11.23
CA SER A 42 -26.27 33.47 -11.05
C SER A 42 -25.76 32.56 -9.94
N ARG A 43 -25.95 31.25 -10.07
CA ARG A 43 -25.13 30.29 -9.34
C ARG A 43 -23.78 30.31 -10.04
N SER A 44 -22.88 31.18 -9.56
CA SER A 44 -21.46 31.05 -9.84
C SER A 44 -21.09 29.57 -9.68
N PRO A 45 -20.29 28.96 -10.58
CA PRO A 45 -19.67 27.69 -10.23
C PRO A 45 -18.99 27.97 -8.89
N GLU A 46 -19.34 27.19 -7.85
CA GLU A 46 -18.54 27.19 -6.64
C GLU A 46 -17.08 27.06 -7.10
N PRO A 47 -16.16 27.95 -6.67
CA PRO A 47 -14.76 27.69 -6.89
C PRO A 47 -14.53 26.27 -6.37
N ALA A 48 -14.12 25.38 -7.28
CA ALA A 48 -13.80 24.00 -6.94
C ALA A 48 -12.98 24.07 -5.66
N LEU A 49 -13.50 23.44 -4.61
CA LEU A 49 -12.90 23.45 -3.29
C LEU A 49 -11.42 23.12 -3.49
N SER A 50 -10.57 24.14 -3.36
CA SER A 50 -9.12 23.96 -3.19
C SER A 50 -8.94 23.45 -1.77
N SER A 51 -9.57 22.32 -1.44
CA SER A 51 -9.24 21.59 -0.23
C SER A 51 -7.88 20.97 -0.51
N THR A 52 -6.86 21.59 0.06
CA THR A 52 -5.56 20.96 0.33
C THR A 52 -5.69 19.74 1.25
N ASP A 53 -6.89 19.44 1.75
CA ASP A 53 -7.17 18.27 2.55
C ASP A 53 -7.12 17.00 1.69
N PRO A 54 -6.48 15.94 2.19
CA PRO A 54 -6.35 14.68 1.48
C PRO A 54 -7.73 14.06 1.24
N VAL A 55 -8.10 13.87 -0.02
CA VAL A 55 -9.34 13.16 -0.38
C VAL A 55 -9.17 11.68 -0.03
N LEU A 56 -9.87 11.26 1.03
CA LEU A 56 -10.02 9.88 1.41
C LEU A 56 -11.13 9.24 0.56
N VAL A 57 -10.83 8.08 -0.02
CA VAL A 57 -11.74 7.36 -0.93
C VAL A 57 -12.19 6.07 -0.28
N ASP A 58 -13.50 5.87 -0.17
CA ASP A 58 -14.12 4.71 0.47
C ASP A 58 -13.90 3.41 -0.31
N LEU A 59 -13.78 2.30 0.43
CA LEU A 59 -13.78 0.95 -0.12
C LEU A 59 -15.18 0.56 -0.59
N THR A 60 -15.29 0.15 -1.85
CA THR A 60 -16.49 -0.44 -2.45
C THR A 60 -16.27 -1.93 -2.62
N LEU A 61 -17.12 -2.76 -2.00
CA LEU A 61 -17.13 -4.21 -2.21
C LEU A 61 -18.00 -4.57 -3.42
N VAL A 62 -17.58 -5.57 -4.18
CA VAL A 62 -18.31 -6.04 -5.37
C VAL A 62 -19.30 -7.12 -4.96
N HIS A 63 -20.54 -6.73 -4.68
CA HIS A 63 -21.54 -7.64 -4.09
C HIS A 63 -21.96 -8.81 -4.99
N ASN A 64 -21.98 -8.63 -6.32
CA ASN A 64 -22.27 -9.70 -7.28
C ASN A 64 -21.07 -10.64 -7.53
N ALA A 65 -19.90 -10.38 -6.94
CA ALA A 65 -18.69 -11.20 -7.13
C ALA A 65 -18.88 -12.64 -6.64
N LYS A 66 -19.64 -12.84 -5.55
CA LYS A 66 -19.90 -14.18 -4.98
C LYS A 66 -20.62 -15.10 -5.96
N GLU A 67 -21.60 -14.60 -6.71
CA GLU A 67 -22.35 -15.36 -7.71
C GLU A 67 -21.46 -15.77 -8.89
N LYS A 68 -20.41 -14.99 -9.16
CA LYS A 68 -19.37 -15.29 -10.16
C LYS A 68 -18.24 -16.17 -9.61
N GLY A 69 -18.28 -16.53 -8.32
CA GLY A 69 -17.18 -17.24 -7.65
C GLY A 69 -15.89 -16.40 -7.52
N ALA A 70 -15.99 -15.07 -7.62
CA ALA A 70 -14.90 -14.13 -7.45
C ALA A 70 -14.78 -13.77 -5.97
N LEU A 71 -13.83 -14.40 -5.28
CA LEU A 71 -13.64 -14.29 -3.83
C LEU A 71 -12.15 -14.13 -3.51
N CYS A 72 -11.85 -13.31 -2.51
CA CYS A 72 -10.50 -13.23 -1.93
C CYS A 72 -10.07 -14.57 -1.32
N LEU A 73 -8.78 -14.73 -1.00
CA LEU A 73 -8.21 -15.97 -0.46
C LEU A 73 -9.02 -16.58 0.72
N ASP A 74 -9.64 -15.73 1.55
CA ASP A 74 -10.46 -16.12 2.69
C ASP A 74 -11.96 -16.30 2.44
N GLY A 75 -12.42 -16.06 1.21
CA GLY A 75 -13.84 -16.16 0.84
C GLY A 75 -14.61 -14.85 1.00
N THR A 76 -13.95 -13.75 1.37
CA THR A 76 -14.58 -12.42 1.36
C THR A 76 -14.72 -11.85 -0.05
N LEU A 77 -15.54 -10.82 -0.18
CA LEU A 77 -15.78 -10.16 -1.46
C LEU A 77 -14.58 -9.29 -1.85
N PRO A 78 -14.16 -9.28 -3.12
CA PRO A 78 -13.17 -8.33 -3.59
C PRO A 78 -13.73 -6.90 -3.57
N GLY A 79 -12.83 -5.92 -3.64
CA GLY A 79 -13.22 -4.51 -3.62
C GLY A 79 -12.21 -3.58 -4.27
N TYR A 80 -12.61 -2.33 -4.40
CA TYR A 80 -11.79 -1.25 -4.94
C TYR A 80 -12.20 0.09 -4.33
N HIS A 81 -11.33 1.09 -4.44
CA HIS A 81 -11.64 2.47 -4.13
C HIS A 81 -11.89 3.22 -5.43
N PHE A 82 -12.94 4.05 -5.49
CA PHE A 82 -13.31 4.76 -6.71
C PHE A 82 -13.58 6.25 -6.45
N LEU A 83 -12.79 7.10 -7.11
CA LEU A 83 -12.98 8.55 -7.15
C LEU A 83 -13.47 8.95 -8.55
N LYS A 84 -14.63 9.60 -8.61
CA LYS A 84 -15.21 10.06 -9.88
C LYS A 84 -14.40 11.20 -10.50
N GLY A 85 -14.23 11.14 -11.81
CA GLY A 85 -13.62 12.20 -12.60
C GLY A 85 -14.54 13.41 -12.75
N PHE A 86 -13.98 14.51 -13.22
CA PHE A 86 -14.69 15.78 -13.40
C PHE A 86 -14.18 16.57 -14.61
N GLY A 87 -14.97 17.55 -15.06
CA GLY A 87 -14.62 18.40 -16.19
C GLY A 87 -14.29 17.59 -17.46
N SER A 88 -13.19 17.94 -18.13
CA SER A 88 -12.73 17.24 -19.34
C SER A 88 -12.29 15.79 -19.12
N GLY A 89 -12.00 15.40 -17.87
CA GLY A 89 -11.59 14.04 -17.49
C GLY A 89 -12.75 13.12 -17.11
N ALA A 90 -13.99 13.61 -17.10
CA ALA A 90 -15.17 12.84 -16.64
C ALA A 90 -15.45 11.57 -17.49
N ASP A 91 -15.03 11.55 -18.75
CA ASP A 91 -15.13 10.38 -19.64
C ASP A 91 -13.81 9.59 -19.76
N SER A 92 -12.81 9.92 -18.93
CA SER A 92 -11.49 9.26 -18.94
C SER A 92 -11.28 8.45 -17.66
N TRP A 93 -10.62 7.29 -17.78
CA TRP A 93 -10.52 6.31 -16.71
C TRP A 93 -9.08 5.85 -16.46
N LEU A 94 -8.68 5.83 -15.20
CA LEU A 94 -7.41 5.29 -14.74
C LEU A 94 -7.71 4.21 -13.70
N ILE A 95 -7.30 2.98 -14.00
CA ILE A 95 -7.45 1.85 -13.09
C ILE A 95 -6.07 1.42 -12.63
N HIS A 96 -5.82 1.45 -11.33
CA HIS A 96 -4.59 1.04 -10.70
C HIS A 96 -4.78 -0.29 -9.95
N LEU A 97 -3.96 -1.29 -10.29
CA LEU A 97 -3.91 -2.59 -9.63
C LEU A 97 -2.89 -2.56 -8.49
N GLU A 98 -3.38 -2.76 -7.26
CA GLU A 98 -2.54 -2.90 -6.09
C GLU A 98 -1.58 -4.10 -6.22
N GLY A 99 -0.37 -3.95 -5.68
CA GLY A 99 0.62 -5.01 -5.55
C GLY A 99 0.70 -5.55 -4.12
N GLY A 100 1.74 -6.33 -3.85
CA GLY A 100 1.99 -6.90 -2.52
C GLY A 100 2.52 -8.32 -2.56
N GLY A 101 3.41 -8.65 -3.48
CA GLY A 101 3.96 -10.00 -3.58
C GLY A 101 2.95 -11.08 -3.98
N TRP A 102 3.25 -12.33 -3.62
CA TRP A 102 2.47 -13.52 -3.96
C TRP A 102 2.55 -14.53 -2.82
N CYS A 103 1.72 -15.57 -2.86
CA CYS A 103 1.88 -16.72 -1.97
C CYS A 103 2.06 -18.00 -2.79
N SER A 104 3.07 -18.79 -2.43
CA SER A 104 3.57 -19.92 -3.22
C SER A 104 3.15 -21.28 -2.67
N ASN A 105 2.60 -21.34 -1.46
CA ASN A 105 2.12 -22.58 -0.85
C ASN A 105 0.98 -22.29 0.13
N LEU A 106 0.27 -23.32 0.57
CA LEU A 106 -0.89 -23.17 1.45
C LEU A 106 -0.56 -22.57 2.83
N GLU A 107 0.69 -22.67 3.28
CA GLU A 107 1.13 -22.04 4.55
C GLU A 107 1.29 -20.53 4.39
N SER A 108 2.05 -20.08 3.39
CA SER A 108 2.20 -18.65 3.04
C SER A 108 0.87 -18.02 2.66
N CYS A 109 0.04 -18.70 1.86
CA CYS A 109 -1.30 -18.23 1.54
C CYS A 109 -2.20 -18.22 2.79
N GLY A 110 -2.02 -19.19 3.70
CA GLY A 110 -2.74 -19.26 4.97
C GLY A 110 -2.46 -18.06 5.87
N ALA A 111 -1.19 -17.66 5.97
CA ALA A 111 -0.80 -16.45 6.69
C ALA A 111 -1.41 -15.19 6.03
N ARG A 112 -1.33 -15.11 4.70
CA ARG A 112 -1.83 -13.98 3.91
C ARG A 112 -3.34 -13.75 4.01
N LYS A 113 -4.14 -14.79 4.23
CA LYS A 113 -5.60 -14.67 4.45
C LYS A 113 -5.97 -13.78 5.63
N HIS A 114 -5.06 -13.60 6.58
CA HIS A 114 -5.27 -12.79 7.78
C HIS A 114 -4.78 -11.34 7.61
N THR A 115 -4.45 -10.93 6.39
CA THR A 115 -4.02 -9.57 6.04
C THR A 115 -4.94 -8.96 4.99
N GLU A 116 -4.77 -7.68 4.71
CA GLU A 116 -5.45 -6.93 3.66
C GLU A 116 -5.22 -7.51 2.26
N LEU A 117 -4.16 -8.31 2.08
CA LEU A 117 -3.77 -8.95 0.82
C LEU A 117 -4.36 -10.35 0.61
N GLY A 118 -5.23 -10.79 1.53
CA GLY A 118 -5.99 -12.04 1.40
C GLY A 118 -7.45 -11.92 1.86
N SER A 119 -7.85 -10.78 2.43
CA SER A 119 -9.21 -10.56 2.94
C SER A 119 -9.64 -9.10 2.91
N SER A 120 -10.86 -8.84 2.44
CA SER A 120 -11.47 -7.51 2.49
C SER A 120 -11.85 -7.07 3.90
N ASN A 121 -11.87 -7.99 4.88
CA ASN A 121 -12.12 -7.64 6.27
C ASN A 121 -10.97 -6.79 6.83
N HIS A 122 -9.74 -7.04 6.37
CA HIS A 122 -8.52 -6.37 6.80
C HIS A 122 -8.13 -5.18 5.93
N MET A 123 -8.73 -5.01 4.75
CA MET A 123 -8.53 -3.82 3.91
C MET A 123 -8.97 -2.53 4.61
N GLU A 124 -8.16 -1.49 4.45
CA GLU A 124 -8.49 -0.12 4.86
C GLU A 124 -9.81 0.32 4.23
N LYS A 125 -10.69 0.85 5.07
CA LYS A 125 -12.01 1.31 4.62
C LYS A 125 -11.94 2.59 3.82
N GLN A 126 -10.87 3.36 4.01
CA GLN A 126 -10.60 4.60 3.31
C GLN A 126 -9.12 4.68 2.99
N VAL A 127 -8.78 5.15 1.79
CA VAL A 127 -7.38 5.38 1.38
C VAL A 127 -7.23 6.77 0.77
N GLN A 128 -6.09 7.40 0.99
CA GLN A 128 -5.73 8.62 0.30
C GLN A 128 -5.25 8.30 -1.11
N PHE A 129 -5.73 9.05 -2.10
CA PHE A 129 -5.21 8.97 -3.47
C PHE A 129 -4.05 9.96 -3.65
N ILE A 130 -2.88 9.42 -3.96
CA ILE A 130 -1.60 10.12 -4.16
C ILE A 130 -0.93 9.68 -5.48
N GLY A 131 0.13 10.38 -5.88
CA GLY A 131 0.88 10.15 -7.10
C GLY A 131 -0.02 10.25 -8.32
N ILE A 132 0.03 9.23 -9.18
CA ILE A 132 -0.82 9.11 -10.37
C ILE A 132 -2.33 9.05 -10.04
N LEU A 133 -2.72 8.78 -8.80
CA LEU A 133 -4.12 8.83 -8.36
C LEU A 133 -4.50 10.19 -7.76
N SER A 134 -3.55 11.07 -7.44
CA SER A 134 -3.84 12.38 -6.83
C SER A 134 -4.75 13.22 -7.72
N ASN A 135 -5.75 13.86 -7.13
CA ASN A 135 -6.64 14.82 -7.79
C ASN A 135 -6.09 16.25 -7.82
N LEU A 136 -4.87 16.46 -7.32
CA LEU A 136 -4.18 17.73 -7.38
C LEU A 136 -3.39 17.83 -8.70
N PRO A 137 -3.63 18.84 -9.56
CA PRO A 137 -2.86 19.04 -10.79
C PRO A 137 -1.36 19.18 -10.54
N SER A 138 -0.96 19.74 -9.39
CA SER A 138 0.45 19.91 -9.01
C SER A 138 1.18 18.60 -8.70
N GLN A 139 0.44 17.51 -8.44
CA GLN A 139 0.98 16.17 -8.21
C GLN A 139 0.68 15.22 -9.37
N ASN A 140 -0.33 15.52 -10.19
CA ASN A 140 -0.79 14.64 -11.25
C ASN A 140 -1.29 15.45 -12.47
N PRO A 141 -0.39 16.11 -13.20
CA PRO A 141 -0.75 17.17 -14.13
C PRO A 141 -1.73 16.74 -15.23
N ASP A 142 -1.61 15.52 -15.74
CA ASP A 142 -2.38 15.06 -16.89
C ASP A 142 -3.60 14.18 -16.54
N PHE A 143 -3.58 13.52 -15.38
CA PHE A 143 -4.63 12.57 -14.99
C PHE A 143 -5.45 13.01 -13.77
N TYR A 144 -5.20 14.21 -13.20
CA TYR A 144 -5.82 14.64 -11.93
C TYR A 144 -7.36 14.62 -11.94
N ASN A 145 -8.00 14.87 -13.08
CA ASN A 145 -9.45 14.98 -13.20
C ASN A 145 -10.12 13.73 -13.79
N TRP A 146 -9.40 12.63 -13.97
CA TRP A 146 -9.94 11.37 -14.48
C TRP A 146 -10.73 10.60 -13.42
N ASN A 147 -11.60 9.70 -13.86
CA ASN A 147 -12.11 8.63 -13.00
C ASN A 147 -10.94 7.77 -12.55
N LYS A 148 -10.79 7.54 -11.25
CA LYS A 148 -9.65 6.83 -10.68
C LYS A 148 -10.11 5.69 -9.82
N VAL A 149 -9.60 4.51 -10.11
CA VAL A 149 -9.91 3.30 -9.37
C VAL A 149 -8.62 2.71 -8.82
N LYS A 150 -8.58 2.40 -7.52
CA LYS A 150 -7.55 1.54 -6.93
C LYS A 150 -8.19 0.19 -6.62
N VAL A 151 -7.88 -0.81 -7.45
CA VAL A 151 -8.32 -2.19 -7.25
C VAL A 151 -7.50 -2.82 -6.14
N ARG A 152 -8.17 -3.40 -5.13
CA ARG A 152 -7.49 -4.05 -4.01
C ARG A 152 -7.07 -5.47 -4.38
N TYR A 153 -5.87 -5.84 -3.97
CA TYR A 153 -5.27 -7.14 -4.31
C TYR A 153 -5.52 -8.15 -3.19
N CYS A 154 -6.13 -9.29 -3.51
CA CYS A 154 -6.48 -10.29 -2.48
C CYS A 154 -6.44 -11.75 -2.93
N ASP A 155 -5.85 -12.06 -4.09
CA ASP A 155 -5.77 -13.41 -4.65
C ASP A 155 -4.40 -14.08 -4.51
N GLY A 156 -3.31 -13.30 -4.45
CA GLY A 156 -1.96 -13.85 -4.30
C GLY A 156 -1.32 -14.40 -5.58
N ALA A 157 -1.89 -14.14 -6.77
CA ALA A 157 -1.38 -14.53 -8.08
C ALA A 157 -1.50 -13.41 -9.14
N SER A 158 -1.33 -12.13 -8.78
CA SER A 158 -1.46 -11.03 -9.76
C SER A 158 -2.76 -11.07 -10.59
N PHE A 159 -3.88 -11.41 -9.94
CA PHE A 159 -5.18 -11.57 -10.59
C PHE A 159 -5.22 -12.61 -11.72
N SER A 160 -4.42 -13.68 -11.65
CA SER A 160 -4.30 -14.64 -12.78
C SER A 160 -4.70 -16.08 -12.46
N GLY A 161 -4.80 -16.45 -11.17
CA GLY A 161 -5.24 -17.79 -10.78
C GLY A 161 -6.74 -18.01 -10.93
N ASP A 162 -7.14 -19.22 -11.32
CA ASP A 162 -8.51 -19.72 -11.17
C ASP A 162 -8.52 -21.25 -11.02
N VAL A 163 -8.54 -21.71 -9.77
CA VAL A 163 -8.62 -23.14 -9.43
C VAL A 163 -9.80 -23.43 -8.52
N GLU A 164 -10.24 -24.68 -8.54
CA GLU A 164 -11.27 -25.12 -7.63
C GLU A 164 -10.88 -24.93 -6.17
N THR A 165 -11.91 -24.74 -5.34
CA THR A 165 -11.76 -24.46 -3.92
C THR A 165 -10.94 -25.56 -3.26
N THR A 166 -9.87 -25.16 -2.59
CA THR A 166 -8.94 -26.08 -1.94
C THR A 166 -9.15 -26.09 -0.44
N GLU A 167 -9.20 -27.27 0.18
CA GLU A 167 -9.29 -27.40 1.63
C GLU A 167 -8.04 -28.05 2.21
N GLN A 168 -7.47 -27.46 3.26
CA GLN A 168 -6.38 -28.09 3.99
C GLN A 168 -6.48 -27.77 5.49
N LYS A 169 -6.45 -28.81 6.32
CA LYS A 169 -6.47 -28.71 7.80
C LYS A 169 -7.64 -27.84 8.33
N GLY A 170 -8.80 -27.90 7.69
CA GLY A 170 -9.98 -27.11 8.07
C GLY A 170 -9.99 -25.66 7.56
N SER A 171 -8.99 -25.25 6.78
CA SER A 171 -8.94 -23.97 6.09
C SER A 171 -9.32 -24.13 4.62
N THR A 172 -10.29 -23.34 4.17
CA THR A 172 -10.70 -23.25 2.75
C THR A 172 -9.95 -22.12 2.05
N PHE A 173 -9.49 -22.34 0.82
CA PHE A 173 -8.74 -21.38 0.01
C PHE A 173 -9.44 -21.12 -1.31
N TYR A 174 -9.51 -19.85 -1.69
CA TYR A 174 -10.09 -19.39 -2.95
C TYR A 174 -9.02 -18.68 -3.78
N PHE A 175 -8.40 -19.40 -4.71
CA PHE A 175 -7.48 -18.81 -5.69
C PHE A 175 -8.27 -18.38 -6.93
N ARG A 176 -8.87 -17.19 -6.86
CA ARG A 176 -9.87 -16.71 -7.84
C ARG A 176 -9.46 -15.38 -8.49
N GLY A 177 -8.16 -15.14 -8.63
CA GLY A 177 -7.61 -13.89 -9.18
C GLY A 177 -8.21 -13.45 -10.51
N GLN A 178 -8.31 -14.36 -11.49
CA GLN A 178 -8.90 -14.05 -12.80
C GLN A 178 -10.37 -13.65 -12.66
N ARG A 179 -11.13 -14.35 -11.82
CA ARG A 179 -12.55 -14.04 -11.59
C ARG A 179 -12.74 -12.73 -10.84
N ILE A 180 -11.85 -12.40 -9.90
CA ILE A 180 -11.84 -11.11 -9.20
C ILE A 180 -11.65 -9.97 -10.21
N TRP A 181 -10.67 -10.09 -11.10
CA TRP A 181 -10.44 -9.13 -12.17
C TRP A 181 -11.70 -8.90 -13.01
N GLU A 182 -12.29 -9.98 -13.54
CA GLU A 182 -13.50 -9.91 -14.37
C GLU A 182 -14.70 -9.29 -13.62
N ALA A 183 -14.94 -9.72 -12.38
CA ALA A 183 -16.05 -9.21 -11.57
C ALA A 183 -15.91 -7.71 -11.28
N ILE A 184 -14.69 -7.23 -11.00
CA ILE A 184 -14.43 -5.80 -10.79
C ILE A 184 -14.60 -5.02 -12.09
N MET A 185 -14.05 -5.50 -13.21
CA MET A 185 -14.21 -4.82 -14.50
C MET A 185 -15.70 -4.70 -14.87
N ASP A 186 -16.48 -5.77 -14.75
CA ASP A 186 -17.92 -5.75 -15.03
C ASP A 186 -18.68 -4.74 -14.15
N ASP A 187 -18.33 -4.67 -12.87
CA ASP A 187 -18.95 -3.72 -11.95
C ASP A 187 -18.55 -2.26 -12.25
N LEU A 188 -17.33 -2.01 -12.73
CA LEU A 188 -16.91 -0.69 -13.21
C LEU A 188 -17.56 -0.31 -14.55
N MET A 189 -17.80 -1.29 -15.43
CA MET A 189 -18.48 -1.08 -16.72
C MET A 189 -19.85 -0.44 -16.53
N VAL A 190 -20.65 -0.94 -15.59
CA VAL A 190 -21.98 -0.37 -15.28
C VAL A 190 -21.89 0.98 -14.55
N LYS A 191 -20.75 1.31 -13.93
CA LYS A 191 -20.50 2.59 -13.25
C LYS A 191 -19.98 3.69 -14.17
N GLY A 192 -19.77 3.39 -15.45
CA GLY A 192 -19.46 4.36 -16.49
C GLY A 192 -18.24 4.03 -17.34
N LEU A 193 -17.44 3.01 -16.97
CA LEU A 193 -16.26 2.60 -17.75
C LEU A 193 -16.67 2.18 -19.18
N ALA A 194 -17.86 1.63 -19.36
CA ALA A 194 -18.39 1.27 -20.68
C ALA A 194 -18.51 2.43 -21.67
N SER A 195 -18.57 3.67 -21.16
CA SER A 195 -18.67 4.91 -21.95
C SER A 195 -17.36 5.70 -21.99
N ALA A 196 -16.25 5.10 -21.51
CA ALA A 196 -14.95 5.75 -21.50
C ALA A 196 -14.51 6.15 -22.92
N LYS A 197 -14.01 7.38 -23.07
CA LYS A 197 -13.30 7.85 -24.27
C LYS A 197 -11.82 7.52 -24.20
N ARG A 198 -11.24 7.61 -23.00
CA ARG A 198 -9.84 7.31 -22.74
C ARG A 198 -9.71 6.41 -21.53
N ALA A 199 -8.77 5.47 -21.58
CA ALA A 199 -8.52 4.57 -20.48
C ALA A 199 -7.02 4.28 -20.31
N LEU A 200 -6.58 4.15 -19.06
CA LEU A 200 -5.23 3.74 -18.67
C LEU A 200 -5.33 2.64 -17.61
N LEU A 201 -4.81 1.46 -17.92
CA LEU A 201 -4.56 0.43 -16.91
C LEU A 201 -3.16 0.62 -16.36
N THR A 202 -3.01 0.60 -15.06
CA THR A 202 -1.71 0.62 -14.40
C THR A 202 -1.74 -0.24 -13.15
N GLY A 203 -0.58 -0.48 -12.56
CA GLY A 203 -0.44 -1.17 -11.30
C GLY A 203 1.03 -1.20 -10.91
N CYS A 204 1.28 -1.47 -9.64
CA CYS A 204 2.66 -1.58 -9.14
C CYS A 204 3.00 -2.96 -8.60
N SER A 205 4.27 -3.39 -8.75
CA SER A 205 4.78 -4.64 -8.20
C SER A 205 4.02 -5.84 -8.76
N ALA A 206 3.41 -6.69 -7.93
CA ALA A 206 2.49 -7.73 -8.36
C ALA A 206 1.30 -7.18 -9.21
N GLY A 207 0.82 -5.97 -8.94
CA GLY A 207 -0.16 -5.27 -9.77
C GLY A 207 0.42 -4.72 -11.08
N GLY A 208 1.72 -4.43 -11.11
CA GLY A 208 2.47 -4.12 -12.32
C GLY A 208 2.60 -5.36 -13.21
N LEU A 209 2.88 -6.52 -12.61
CA LEU A 209 2.80 -7.80 -13.32
C LEU A 209 1.40 -8.06 -13.86
N ALA A 210 0.36 -7.86 -13.03
CA ALA A 210 -1.03 -7.99 -13.44
C ALA A 210 -1.39 -7.04 -14.60
N THR A 211 -0.78 -5.85 -14.66
CA THR A 211 -0.96 -4.93 -15.78
C THR A 211 -0.43 -5.51 -17.09
N TYR A 212 0.73 -6.19 -17.09
CA TYR A 212 1.19 -6.92 -18.28
C TYR A 212 0.21 -8.02 -18.68
N ILE A 213 -0.27 -8.80 -17.71
CA ILE A 213 -1.16 -9.95 -17.94
C ILE A 213 -2.49 -9.50 -18.56
N HIS A 214 -3.09 -8.44 -18.03
CA HIS A 214 -4.46 -8.03 -18.34
C HIS A 214 -4.57 -6.85 -19.32
N CYS A 215 -3.46 -6.37 -19.90
CA CYS A 215 -3.49 -5.18 -20.74
C CYS A 215 -4.41 -5.31 -21.97
N ASP A 216 -4.31 -6.42 -22.70
CA ASP A 216 -5.14 -6.64 -23.89
C ASP A 216 -6.61 -6.97 -23.50
N ASP A 217 -6.83 -7.66 -22.38
CA ASP A 217 -8.18 -7.88 -21.82
C ASP A 217 -8.85 -6.55 -21.47
N PHE A 218 -8.12 -5.63 -20.85
CA PHE A 218 -8.63 -4.31 -20.51
C PHE A 218 -9.04 -3.54 -21.76
N LYS A 219 -8.25 -3.59 -22.83
CA LYS A 219 -8.65 -3.03 -24.13
C LYS A 219 -9.95 -3.67 -24.65
N ALA A 220 -10.14 -4.96 -24.43
CA ALA A 220 -11.33 -5.69 -24.85
C ALA A 220 -12.60 -5.31 -24.05
N PHE A 221 -12.48 -4.89 -22.78
CA PHE A 221 -13.60 -4.38 -21.99
C PHE A 221 -14.12 -3.02 -22.50
N VAL A 222 -13.23 -2.17 -23.01
CA VAL A 222 -13.57 -0.82 -23.51
C VAL A 222 -13.28 -0.68 -25.02
N PRO A 223 -13.93 -1.47 -25.89
CA PRO A 223 -13.60 -1.50 -27.31
C PRO A 223 -13.94 -0.19 -28.03
N LYS A 224 -14.88 0.60 -27.48
CA LYS A 224 -15.35 1.88 -28.03
C LYS A 224 -14.51 3.09 -27.59
N ALA A 225 -13.59 2.92 -26.64
CA ALA A 225 -12.72 4.01 -26.22
C ALA A 225 -11.71 4.37 -27.32
N ASP A 226 -11.57 5.67 -27.59
CA ASP A 226 -10.65 6.24 -28.59
C ASP A 226 -9.19 5.88 -28.29
N THR A 227 -8.82 5.90 -27.01
CA THR A 227 -7.46 5.61 -26.57
C THR A 227 -7.46 4.71 -25.34
N VAL A 228 -6.80 3.56 -25.43
CA VAL A 228 -6.58 2.66 -24.31
C VAL A 228 -5.12 2.26 -24.31
N LYS A 229 -4.43 2.49 -23.20
CA LYS A 229 -3.01 2.15 -23.03
C LYS A 229 -2.80 1.55 -21.65
N CYS A 230 -1.64 0.94 -21.43
CA CYS A 230 -1.28 0.35 -20.14
C CYS A 230 0.08 0.88 -19.66
N MET A 231 0.28 1.00 -18.35
CA MET A 231 1.56 1.35 -17.74
C MET A 231 1.87 0.43 -16.57
N ALA A 232 2.89 -0.40 -16.68
CA ALA A 232 3.32 -1.29 -15.61
C ALA A 232 4.49 -0.66 -14.83
N ASP A 233 4.31 -0.46 -13.53
CA ASP A 233 5.31 0.12 -12.62
C ASP A 233 5.97 -0.96 -11.74
N GLY A 234 7.29 -1.12 -11.80
CA GLY A 234 8.03 -2.06 -10.95
C GLY A 234 7.57 -3.52 -11.08
N GLY A 235 6.96 -3.87 -12.21
CA GLY A 235 6.35 -5.19 -12.47
C GLY A 235 7.21 -6.11 -13.34
N PHE A 236 8.40 -5.66 -13.77
CA PHE A 236 9.29 -6.44 -14.64
C PHE A 236 10.29 -7.24 -13.80
N PHE A 237 9.83 -8.35 -13.23
CA PHE A 237 10.66 -9.27 -12.47
C PHE A 237 11.53 -10.12 -13.40
N LEU A 238 12.78 -10.37 -13.02
CA LEU A 238 13.76 -11.07 -13.85
C LEU A 238 13.95 -12.53 -13.43
N ASP A 239 14.03 -13.43 -14.41
CA ASP A 239 14.41 -14.84 -14.21
C ASP A 239 15.95 -15.02 -14.23
N ILE A 240 16.61 -14.38 -13.26
CA ILE A 240 18.08 -14.40 -13.10
C ILE A 240 18.51 -15.26 -11.92
N LYS A 241 19.82 -15.56 -11.88
CA LYS A 241 20.44 -16.24 -10.75
C LYS A 241 20.69 -15.25 -9.61
N ASP A 242 20.46 -15.69 -8.39
CA ASP A 242 20.87 -15.01 -7.17
C ASP A 242 22.39 -15.17 -6.93
N VAL A 243 22.88 -14.54 -5.86
CA VAL A 243 24.30 -14.58 -5.47
C VAL A 243 24.82 -15.97 -5.06
N SER A 244 23.94 -16.94 -4.82
CA SER A 244 24.29 -18.35 -4.62
C SER A 244 24.29 -19.17 -5.92
N GLY A 245 23.90 -18.56 -7.05
CA GLY A 245 23.81 -19.20 -8.36
C GLY A 245 22.48 -19.91 -8.63
N ARG A 246 21.48 -19.77 -7.76
CA ARG A 246 20.14 -20.39 -7.89
C ARG A 246 19.14 -19.42 -8.53
N LYS A 247 18.13 -19.94 -9.21
CA LYS A 247 17.05 -19.13 -9.79
C LYS A 247 15.89 -19.00 -8.79
N SER A 248 16.15 -18.37 -7.63
CA SER A 248 15.19 -18.31 -6.52
C SER A 248 13.82 -17.73 -6.91
N MET A 249 13.79 -16.71 -7.78
CA MET A 249 12.52 -16.15 -8.29
C MET A 249 11.78 -17.12 -9.22
N HIS A 250 12.50 -17.89 -10.03
CA HIS A 250 11.90 -18.91 -10.88
C HIS A 250 11.26 -20.00 -10.04
N ASP A 251 11.96 -20.51 -9.03
CA ASP A 251 11.44 -21.53 -8.13
C ASP A 251 10.18 -21.02 -7.40
N PHE A 252 10.21 -19.78 -6.91
CA PHE A 252 9.06 -19.14 -6.29
C PHE A 252 7.86 -18.98 -7.24
N TYR A 253 8.07 -18.49 -8.46
CA TYR A 253 7.01 -18.42 -9.47
C TYR A 253 6.51 -19.79 -9.91
N SER A 254 7.36 -20.80 -9.96
CA SER A 254 6.95 -22.17 -10.28
C SER A 254 5.92 -22.65 -9.27
N ASP A 255 6.17 -22.42 -7.98
CA ASP A 255 5.25 -22.78 -6.91
C ASP A 255 3.91 -22.00 -7.00
N VAL A 256 3.94 -20.69 -7.28
CA VAL A 256 2.73 -19.87 -7.51
C VAL A 256 1.93 -20.40 -8.71
N VAL A 257 2.60 -20.64 -9.83
CA VAL A 257 1.98 -21.10 -11.08
C VAL A 257 1.35 -22.47 -10.91
N GLN A 258 2.00 -23.39 -10.19
CA GLN A 258 1.47 -24.73 -9.92
C GLN A 258 0.30 -24.70 -8.94
N LEU A 259 0.42 -23.94 -7.83
CA LEU A 259 -0.62 -23.89 -6.80
C LEU A 259 -1.93 -23.30 -7.33
N GLN A 260 -1.83 -22.24 -8.16
CA GLN A 260 -2.98 -21.44 -8.58
C GLN A 260 -3.33 -21.62 -10.07
N ASP A 261 -2.70 -22.60 -10.74
CA ASP A 261 -2.91 -22.97 -12.16
C ASP A 261 -2.86 -21.78 -13.12
N VAL A 262 -1.95 -20.84 -12.85
CA VAL A 262 -1.78 -19.59 -13.59
C VAL A 262 -1.41 -19.83 -15.06
N GLY A 263 -0.80 -20.98 -15.37
CA GLY A 263 -0.40 -21.36 -16.72
C GLY A 263 -1.54 -21.32 -17.73
N LYS A 264 -2.78 -21.59 -17.30
CA LYS A 264 -3.99 -21.49 -18.14
C LYS A 264 -4.19 -20.11 -18.76
N ARG A 265 -3.61 -19.05 -18.18
CA ARG A 265 -3.70 -17.70 -18.71
C ARG A 265 -2.84 -17.48 -19.96
N PHE A 266 -1.89 -18.38 -20.22
CA PHE A 266 -0.90 -18.26 -21.29
C PHE A 266 -0.85 -19.51 -22.19
N PRO A 267 -1.98 -19.98 -22.77
CA PRO A 267 -2.04 -21.24 -23.52
C PRO A 267 -1.04 -21.30 -24.68
N ASP A 268 -0.88 -20.21 -25.42
CA ASP A 268 0.09 -20.11 -26.52
C ASP A 268 1.55 -20.21 -26.06
N CYS A 269 1.85 -19.76 -24.84
CA CYS A 269 3.19 -19.76 -24.28
C CYS A 269 3.53 -21.14 -23.70
N ILE A 270 2.64 -21.72 -22.90
CA ILE A 270 2.86 -23.04 -22.27
C ILE A 270 2.96 -24.17 -23.31
N SER A 271 2.40 -23.98 -24.51
CA SER A 271 2.58 -24.91 -25.63
C SER A 271 4.03 -24.96 -26.17
N LYS A 272 4.88 -23.99 -25.80
CA LYS A 272 6.25 -23.81 -26.35
C LYS A 272 7.34 -23.86 -25.29
N MET A 273 7.01 -23.58 -24.04
CA MET A 273 7.98 -23.52 -22.95
C MET A 273 7.33 -23.83 -21.60
N ASP A 274 8.17 -23.91 -20.58
CA ASP A 274 7.75 -24.10 -19.20
C ASP A 274 6.76 -23.01 -18.73
N ALA A 275 5.71 -23.41 -18.01
CA ALA A 275 4.64 -22.52 -17.58
C ALA A 275 5.13 -21.39 -16.65
N THR A 276 6.17 -21.65 -15.86
CA THR A 276 6.79 -20.65 -14.98
C THR A 276 7.35 -19.48 -15.78
N LYS A 277 8.02 -19.78 -16.91
CA LYS A 277 8.58 -18.74 -17.79
C LYS A 277 7.49 -17.83 -18.35
N CYS A 278 6.32 -18.40 -18.66
CA CYS A 278 5.19 -17.66 -19.19
C CYS A 278 4.57 -16.66 -18.22
N PHE A 279 4.86 -16.78 -16.92
CA PHE A 279 4.43 -15.84 -15.90
C PHE A 279 5.38 -14.63 -15.75
N PHE A 280 6.59 -14.68 -16.32
CA PHE A 280 7.51 -13.54 -16.31
C PHE A 280 7.12 -12.50 -17.37
N ALA A 281 7.25 -11.22 -17.00
CA ALA A 281 6.92 -10.09 -17.88
C ALA A 281 7.64 -10.17 -19.24
N GLU A 282 8.89 -10.65 -19.27
CA GLU A 282 9.68 -10.83 -20.49
C GLU A 282 8.96 -11.66 -21.57
N GLU A 283 8.26 -12.73 -21.18
CA GLU A 283 7.49 -13.54 -22.12
C GLU A 283 6.13 -12.92 -22.45
N ILE A 284 5.47 -12.33 -21.45
CA ILE A 284 4.15 -11.71 -21.60
C ILE A 284 4.19 -10.55 -22.61
N ILE A 285 5.18 -9.66 -22.52
CA ILE A 285 5.27 -8.47 -23.40
C ILE A 285 5.42 -8.82 -24.88
N LYS A 286 5.88 -10.03 -25.21
CA LYS A 286 6.01 -10.51 -26.61
C LYS A 286 4.65 -10.66 -27.29
N LYS A 287 3.56 -10.77 -26.51
CA LYS A 287 2.20 -11.00 -27.01
C LYS A 287 1.28 -9.78 -26.92
N ILE A 288 1.58 -8.83 -26.04
CA ILE A 288 0.77 -7.63 -25.86
C ILE A 288 0.71 -6.82 -27.17
N ARG A 289 -0.50 -6.46 -27.57
CA ARG A 289 -0.78 -5.62 -28.74
C ARG A 289 -1.09 -4.18 -28.37
N THR A 290 -1.75 -3.99 -27.23
CA THR A 290 -2.12 -2.66 -26.72
C THR A 290 -0.86 -1.86 -26.39
N PRO A 291 -0.82 -0.54 -26.69
CA PRO A 291 0.32 0.30 -26.34
C PRO A 291 0.64 0.24 -24.84
N LEU A 292 1.91 0.00 -24.53
CA LEU A 292 2.37 -0.24 -23.17
C LEU A 292 3.56 0.65 -22.81
N PHE A 293 3.55 1.14 -21.58
CA PHE A 293 4.65 1.87 -20.96
C PHE A 293 5.28 1.04 -19.84
N ILE A 294 6.59 0.85 -19.91
CA ILE A 294 7.36 0.15 -18.87
C ILE A 294 8.02 1.19 -17.97
N LEU A 295 7.50 1.34 -16.76
CA LEU A 295 8.14 2.12 -15.71
C LEU A 295 8.85 1.15 -14.76
N ASN A 296 10.17 1.12 -14.76
CA ASN A 296 10.89 0.18 -13.91
C ASN A 296 12.23 0.76 -13.45
N PRO A 297 12.54 0.78 -12.15
CA PRO A 297 13.90 1.07 -11.71
C PRO A 297 14.86 0.00 -12.24
N ALA A 298 16.04 0.41 -12.73
CA ALA A 298 17.08 -0.51 -13.15
C ALA A 298 17.64 -1.34 -11.99
N TYR A 299 17.56 -0.80 -10.78
CA TYR A 299 17.99 -1.41 -9.53
C TYR A 299 16.81 -1.51 -8.57
N ASP A 300 15.73 -2.15 -9.02
CA ASP A 300 14.52 -2.32 -8.22
C ASP A 300 14.84 -2.92 -6.84
N ALA A 301 14.56 -2.17 -5.78
CA ALA A 301 15.01 -2.49 -4.43
C ALA A 301 14.44 -3.81 -3.91
N TRP A 302 13.17 -4.10 -4.23
CA TRP A 302 12.54 -5.35 -3.83
C TRP A 302 13.22 -6.52 -4.55
N GLN A 303 13.49 -6.37 -5.84
CA GLN A 303 14.14 -7.40 -6.65
C GLN A 303 15.59 -7.65 -6.20
N VAL A 304 16.32 -6.62 -5.79
CA VAL A 304 17.64 -6.80 -5.17
C VAL A 304 17.53 -7.62 -3.89
N GLN A 305 16.58 -7.31 -3.01
CA GLN A 305 16.40 -7.99 -1.72
C GLN A 305 15.91 -9.44 -1.86
N HIS A 306 15.06 -9.73 -2.83
CA HIS A 306 14.31 -10.99 -2.90
C HIS A 306 14.75 -11.89 -4.07
N VAL A 307 15.23 -11.32 -5.18
CA VAL A 307 15.68 -12.08 -6.35
C VAL A 307 17.19 -12.23 -6.38
N VAL A 308 17.94 -11.13 -6.22
CA VAL A 308 19.40 -11.16 -6.32
C VAL A 308 20.04 -11.64 -5.02
N THR A 309 19.54 -11.17 -3.88
CA THR A 309 20.15 -11.40 -2.54
C THR A 309 19.16 -11.84 -1.45
N PRO A 310 18.28 -12.83 -1.72
CA PRO A 310 17.42 -13.37 -0.66
C PRO A 310 18.26 -13.91 0.51
N ASP A 311 17.71 -13.84 1.73
CA ASP A 311 18.40 -14.24 2.98
C ASP A 311 19.10 -15.60 2.88
N VAL A 312 18.41 -16.57 2.28
CA VAL A 312 18.90 -17.95 2.09
C VAL A 312 20.16 -18.05 1.23
N SER A 313 20.42 -17.04 0.40
CA SER A 313 21.54 -17.01 -0.56
C SER A 313 22.72 -16.18 -0.06
N ASP A 314 22.59 -15.47 1.07
CA ASP A 314 23.67 -14.70 1.72
C ASP A 314 23.88 -15.13 3.19
N PRO A 315 24.28 -16.39 3.46
CA PRO A 315 24.46 -16.88 4.83
C PRO A 315 25.59 -16.19 5.59
N SER A 316 26.57 -15.61 4.87
CA SER A 316 27.66 -14.81 5.45
C SER A 316 27.26 -13.37 5.77
N LEU A 317 26.03 -12.96 5.42
CA LEU A 317 25.51 -11.60 5.59
C LEU A 317 26.34 -10.52 4.89
N SER A 318 27.08 -10.90 3.85
CA SER A 318 27.95 -10.00 3.08
C SER A 318 27.16 -8.96 2.28
N TRP A 319 25.92 -9.27 1.89
CA TRP A 319 25.02 -8.41 1.14
C TRP A 319 24.05 -7.62 2.00
N LYS A 320 23.95 -7.95 3.30
CA LYS A 320 22.95 -7.39 4.22
C LYS A 320 22.90 -5.86 4.20
N SER A 321 24.04 -5.17 4.23
CA SER A 321 24.07 -3.70 4.16
C SER A 321 23.74 -3.17 2.77
N CYS A 322 24.30 -3.77 1.73
CA CYS A 322 24.15 -3.37 0.33
C CYS A 322 22.69 -3.47 -0.15
N ARG A 323 22.01 -4.59 0.12
CA ARG A 323 20.63 -4.82 -0.34
C ARG A 323 19.58 -3.96 0.38
N LEU A 324 19.95 -3.33 1.49
CA LEU A 324 19.08 -2.40 2.23
C LEU A 324 19.40 -0.93 1.93
N ASP A 325 20.56 -0.68 1.34
CA ASP A 325 21.08 0.65 1.05
C ASP A 325 22.20 0.52 0.00
N ILE A 326 21.87 0.82 -1.26
CA ILE A 326 22.79 0.67 -2.39
C ILE A 326 24.09 1.49 -2.23
N LYS A 327 24.09 2.55 -1.40
CA LYS A 327 25.28 3.35 -1.11
C LYS A 327 26.31 2.58 -0.29
N LYS A 328 25.92 1.49 0.36
CA LYS A 328 26.79 0.61 1.17
C LYS A 328 27.30 -0.61 0.40
N CYS A 329 27.01 -0.70 -0.89
CA CYS A 329 27.55 -1.75 -1.74
C CYS A 329 29.02 -1.48 -2.06
N ASP A 330 29.85 -2.51 -2.00
CA ASP A 330 31.21 -2.46 -2.56
C ASP A 330 31.18 -2.54 -4.10
N SER A 331 32.35 -2.36 -4.73
CA SER A 331 32.46 -2.36 -6.20
C SER A 331 32.06 -3.68 -6.85
N ASN A 332 32.29 -4.82 -6.19
CA ASN A 332 31.90 -6.13 -6.71
C ASN A 332 30.38 -6.30 -6.63
N GLN A 333 29.79 -5.87 -5.51
CA GLN A 333 28.35 -5.89 -5.31
C GLN A 333 27.63 -5.01 -6.33
N ILE A 334 28.12 -3.79 -6.55
CA ILE A 334 27.64 -2.93 -7.64
C ILE A 334 27.78 -3.62 -8.99
N GLY A 335 28.90 -4.31 -9.26
CA GLY A 335 29.09 -5.08 -10.50
C GLY A 335 27.98 -6.11 -10.77
N VAL A 336 27.53 -6.84 -9.75
CA VAL A 336 26.39 -7.77 -9.87
C VAL A 336 25.09 -7.01 -10.13
N LEU A 337 24.85 -5.90 -9.45
CA LEU A 337 23.67 -5.06 -9.67
C LEU A 337 23.67 -4.45 -11.09
N GLN A 338 24.84 -4.15 -11.66
CA GLN A 338 24.95 -3.77 -13.08
C GLN A 338 24.55 -4.92 -14.02
N GLY A 339 24.87 -6.17 -13.64
CA GLY A 339 24.39 -7.36 -14.34
C GLY A 339 22.86 -7.47 -14.33
N MET A 340 22.22 -7.20 -13.19
CA MET A 340 20.75 -7.14 -13.09
C MET A 340 20.17 -6.08 -14.03
N ARG A 341 20.73 -4.85 -14.04
CA ARG A 341 20.34 -3.81 -15.00
C ARG A 341 20.48 -4.28 -16.45
N ALA A 342 21.60 -4.93 -16.79
CA ALA A 342 21.81 -5.44 -18.15
C ALA A 342 20.75 -6.48 -18.55
N ALA A 343 20.36 -7.36 -17.64
CA ALA A 343 19.30 -8.34 -17.86
C ALA A 343 17.93 -7.68 -18.09
N LEU A 344 17.57 -6.64 -17.32
CA LEU A 344 16.35 -5.85 -17.58
C LEU A 344 16.35 -5.24 -18.98
N LEU A 345 17.45 -4.60 -19.37
CA LEU A 345 17.56 -3.96 -20.68
C LEU A 345 17.52 -4.97 -21.84
N ASP A 346 18.05 -6.18 -21.64
CA ASP A 346 17.93 -7.24 -22.62
C ASP A 346 16.49 -7.77 -22.72
N GLY A 347 15.81 -7.97 -21.58
CA GLY A 347 14.42 -8.42 -21.53
C GLY A 347 13.45 -7.47 -22.25
N ILE A 348 13.67 -6.16 -22.19
CA ILE A 348 12.85 -5.17 -22.92
C ILE A 348 13.36 -4.86 -24.32
N ARG A 349 14.51 -5.40 -24.75
CA ARG A 349 15.13 -5.09 -26.05
C ARG A 349 14.17 -5.33 -27.22
N GLY A 350 13.37 -6.39 -27.15
CA GLY A 350 12.40 -6.76 -28.18
C GLY A 350 11.33 -5.70 -28.44
N VAL A 351 11.01 -4.86 -27.45
CA VAL A 351 9.95 -3.85 -27.56
C VAL A 351 10.48 -2.44 -27.84
N THR A 352 11.80 -2.23 -27.82
CA THR A 352 12.43 -0.94 -28.10
C THR A 352 12.12 -0.38 -29.49
N LYS A 353 11.76 -1.23 -30.45
CA LYS A 353 11.39 -0.83 -31.82
C LYS A 353 9.91 -0.50 -32.00
N LYS A 354 9.05 -0.80 -31.02
CA LYS A 354 7.62 -0.44 -31.06
C LYS A 354 7.49 1.07 -30.83
N LYS A 355 6.85 1.78 -31.76
CA LYS A 355 6.79 3.26 -31.75
C LYS A 355 5.77 3.82 -30.78
N ASP A 356 4.69 3.08 -30.58
CA ASP A 356 3.56 3.37 -29.69
C ASP A 356 3.82 2.95 -28.25
N TRP A 357 4.91 2.22 -27.99
CA TRP A 357 5.34 1.82 -26.67
C TRP A 357 6.33 2.83 -26.08
N GLY A 358 6.35 2.91 -24.76
CA GLY A 358 7.31 3.75 -24.04
C GLY A 358 7.99 3.02 -22.89
N PHE A 359 9.09 3.58 -22.42
CA PHE A 359 9.73 3.12 -21.19
C PHE A 359 10.47 4.25 -20.49
N PHE A 360 10.50 4.16 -19.17
CA PHE A 360 11.28 5.03 -18.30
C PHE A 360 12.00 4.16 -17.28
N VAL A 361 13.29 3.91 -17.56
CA VAL A 361 14.16 3.07 -16.74
C VAL A 361 15.19 3.93 -16.06
N ASN A 362 14.89 4.40 -14.85
CA ASN A 362 15.82 5.19 -14.04
C ASN A 362 16.78 4.31 -13.23
N SER A 363 17.88 4.90 -12.79
CA SER A 363 18.90 4.20 -12.01
C SER A 363 18.73 4.31 -10.51
N CYS A 364 17.49 4.54 -10.04
CA CYS A 364 17.20 4.66 -8.63
C CYS A 364 17.05 3.29 -7.97
N PHE A 365 17.46 3.21 -6.70
CA PHE A 365 17.26 2.04 -5.85
C PHE A 365 15.94 2.19 -5.09
N ILE A 366 14.84 1.83 -5.74
CA ILE A 366 13.49 2.02 -5.21
C ILE A 366 12.57 0.90 -5.73
N HIS A 367 11.42 0.71 -5.09
CA HIS A 367 10.36 -0.16 -5.58
C HIS A 367 9.04 0.61 -5.55
N CYS A 368 8.26 0.53 -6.64
CA CYS A 368 7.07 1.34 -6.90
C CYS A 368 7.30 2.86 -6.90
N GLN A 369 6.81 3.53 -7.92
CA GLN A 369 7.12 4.95 -8.15
C GLN A 369 5.89 5.80 -8.41
N SER A 370 4.93 5.28 -9.18
CA SER A 370 3.72 6.00 -9.62
C SER A 370 2.77 6.39 -8.50
N LEU A 371 2.76 5.66 -7.37
CA LEU A 371 1.92 5.95 -6.21
C LEU A 371 2.62 6.79 -5.12
N LYS A 372 3.80 7.36 -5.38
CA LYS A 372 4.53 8.17 -4.41
C LYS A 372 4.68 9.58 -4.96
N ASP A 373 4.03 10.58 -4.34
CA ASP A 373 4.05 11.98 -4.80
C ASP A 373 5.47 12.48 -5.08
N TYR A 374 6.39 12.18 -4.16
CA TYR A 374 7.77 12.62 -4.24
C TYR A 374 8.59 11.93 -5.34
N LEU A 375 8.12 10.81 -5.91
CA LEU A 375 8.76 10.13 -7.04
C LEU A 375 8.05 10.41 -8.37
N TRP A 376 6.73 10.54 -8.33
CA TRP A 376 5.90 10.68 -9.52
C TRP A 376 6.01 12.08 -10.13
N HIS A 377 5.70 13.11 -9.35
CA HIS A 377 5.72 14.50 -9.80
C HIS A 377 5.92 15.48 -8.63
N SER A 378 7.18 15.82 -8.38
CA SER A 378 7.61 16.80 -7.39
C SER A 378 8.90 17.48 -7.87
N PRO A 379 9.32 18.59 -7.24
CA PRO A 379 10.63 19.19 -7.50
C PRO A 379 11.79 18.20 -7.34
N ASP A 380 11.69 17.30 -6.36
CA ASP A 380 12.72 16.32 -5.99
C ASP A 380 12.52 14.94 -6.64
N SER A 381 11.57 14.81 -7.57
CA SER A 381 11.32 13.55 -8.26
C SER A 381 12.52 13.13 -9.11
N PRO A 382 12.75 11.81 -9.29
CA PRO A 382 13.75 11.32 -10.22
C PRO A 382 13.44 11.78 -11.64
N ARG A 383 14.50 12.18 -12.35
CA ARG A 383 14.43 12.73 -13.70
C ARG A 383 15.40 12.01 -14.61
N ILE A 384 14.97 11.80 -15.85
CA ILE A 384 15.84 11.48 -16.99
C ILE A 384 15.63 12.60 -18.00
N ASN A 385 16.72 13.18 -18.52
CA ASN A 385 16.65 14.30 -19.47
C ASN A 385 15.75 15.45 -18.97
N ASN A 386 15.87 15.75 -17.67
CA ASN A 386 15.09 16.78 -16.95
C ASN A 386 13.57 16.57 -16.87
N LYS A 387 13.03 15.42 -17.33
CA LYS A 387 11.61 15.07 -17.20
C LYS A 387 11.37 14.17 -16.00
N THR A 388 10.35 14.49 -15.21
CA THR A 388 9.77 13.61 -14.18
C THR A 388 9.09 12.41 -14.83
N ILE A 389 8.79 11.39 -14.01
CA ILE A 389 8.02 10.23 -14.44
C ILE A 389 6.65 10.66 -14.97
N ALA A 390 5.93 11.55 -14.26
CA ALA A 390 4.61 12.00 -14.68
C ALA A 390 4.61 12.72 -16.04
N GLU A 391 5.60 13.59 -16.27
CA GLU A 391 5.77 14.29 -17.55
C GLU A 391 6.05 13.30 -18.69
N ALA A 392 6.94 12.33 -18.45
CA ALA A 392 7.29 11.31 -19.42
C ALA A 392 6.08 10.40 -19.77
N VAL A 393 5.33 9.95 -18.77
CA VAL A 393 4.12 9.13 -18.99
C VAL A 393 3.03 9.94 -19.69
N GLY A 394 2.82 11.19 -19.30
CA GLY A 394 1.87 12.09 -19.96
C GLY A 394 2.23 12.34 -21.42
N ASP A 395 3.52 12.61 -21.70
CA ASP A 395 4.00 12.82 -23.07
C ASP A 395 3.78 11.60 -23.96
N TRP A 396 4.01 10.40 -23.44
CA TRP A 396 3.74 9.17 -24.17
C TRP A 396 2.23 8.89 -24.31
N TYR A 397 1.47 9.06 -23.24
CA TYR A 397 0.04 8.71 -23.24
C TYR A 397 -0.74 9.59 -24.21
N PHE A 398 -0.49 10.90 -24.18
CA PHE A 398 -1.13 11.88 -25.05
C PHE A 398 -0.39 12.11 -26.37
N GLU A 399 0.64 11.31 -26.65
CA GLU A 399 1.38 11.32 -27.92
C GLU A 399 2.03 12.68 -28.22
N ARG A 400 2.45 13.38 -27.15
CA ARG A 400 3.22 14.63 -27.25
C ARG A 400 4.67 14.36 -27.69
N SER A 401 5.24 13.21 -27.30
CA SER A 401 6.55 12.76 -27.78
C SER A 401 6.75 11.24 -27.62
N GLU A 402 7.68 10.65 -28.36
CA GLU A 402 8.18 9.29 -28.10
C GLU A 402 9.04 9.30 -26.84
N VAL A 403 8.80 8.35 -25.93
CA VAL A 403 9.47 8.29 -24.62
C VAL A 403 10.15 6.94 -24.44
N LYS A 404 11.47 6.94 -24.62
CA LYS A 404 12.32 5.75 -24.57
C LYS A 404 13.55 6.04 -23.72
N GLU A 405 13.29 6.31 -22.46
CA GLU A 405 14.27 6.85 -21.52
C GLU A 405 14.93 5.71 -20.74
N ILE A 406 16.25 5.57 -20.89
CA ILE A 406 17.08 4.69 -20.08
C ILE A 406 18.19 5.54 -19.48
N ASP A 407 18.26 5.51 -18.16
CA ASP A 407 19.25 6.25 -17.41
C ASP A 407 20.62 5.59 -17.46
N SER A 408 21.63 6.41 -17.22
CA SER A 408 23.03 6.02 -17.02
C SER A 408 23.20 5.12 -15.79
N GLN A 409 24.23 4.28 -15.74
CA GLN A 409 24.42 3.33 -14.64
C GLN A 409 24.62 4.02 -13.29
N TYR A 410 24.03 3.48 -12.21
CA TYR A 410 24.24 3.96 -10.84
C TYR A 410 25.74 4.11 -10.52
N PRO A 411 26.18 5.18 -9.83
CA PRO A 411 25.39 6.21 -9.11
C PRO A 411 25.17 7.53 -9.86
N SER A 412 25.08 7.51 -11.19
CA SER A 412 25.16 8.72 -12.00
C SER A 412 23.97 9.70 -11.90
N ASN A 413 22.78 9.26 -11.50
CA ASN A 413 21.60 10.12 -11.45
C ASN A 413 21.43 10.77 -10.07
N PRO A 414 21.70 12.08 -9.93
CA PRO A 414 21.64 12.77 -8.65
C PRO A 414 20.20 13.07 -8.18
N SER A 415 19.21 12.95 -9.08
CA SER A 415 17.79 13.15 -8.72
C SER A 415 17.14 11.92 -8.09
N CYS A 416 17.87 10.79 -8.04
CA CYS A 416 17.32 9.57 -7.49
C CYS A 416 17.11 9.66 -5.97
N TYR A 417 15.88 9.36 -5.57
CA TYR A 417 15.60 8.95 -4.21
C TYR A 417 15.86 7.44 -4.08
N ASN A 418 16.84 7.09 -3.24
CA ASN A 418 17.19 5.70 -2.99
C ASN A 418 16.60 5.27 -1.63
N MET A 419 16.01 4.08 -1.57
CA MET A 419 15.57 3.46 -0.34
C MET A 419 16.76 3.36 0.63
N GLU A 420 16.58 3.89 1.84
CA GLU A 420 17.54 3.80 2.93
C GLU A 420 16.92 2.99 4.07
N ALA A 421 17.71 2.12 4.71
CA ALA A 421 17.29 1.22 5.79
C ALA A 421 16.57 1.86 7.00
N ARG A 422 16.53 3.20 7.10
CA ARG A 422 15.86 3.94 8.18
C ARG A 422 14.45 4.45 7.84
N ALA A 423 14.04 4.46 6.56
CA ALA A 423 12.86 5.23 6.13
C ALA A 423 11.54 4.45 6.13
N GLU A 424 11.54 3.11 6.12
CA GLU A 424 10.30 2.34 5.88
C GLU A 424 9.70 1.62 7.11
N PHE A 425 10.28 1.73 8.30
CA PHE A 425 9.67 1.17 9.52
C PHE A 425 8.30 1.79 9.89
N HIS A 426 7.79 2.77 9.12
CA HIS A 426 6.57 3.53 9.44
C HIS A 426 5.51 3.58 8.31
N SER A 427 5.72 2.97 7.14
CA SER A 427 4.75 3.09 6.04
C SER A 427 4.41 1.83 5.26
N SER A 428 5.10 0.72 5.50
CA SER A 428 4.72 -0.59 4.97
C SER A 428 4.54 -1.53 6.16
N GLY A 429 3.34 -2.10 6.30
CA GLY A 429 3.24 -3.38 6.98
C GLY A 429 4.21 -4.31 6.27
N MET A 430 5.32 -4.64 6.94
CA MET A 430 6.25 -5.64 6.43
C MET A 430 5.49 -6.95 6.37
N ASP A 431 5.06 -7.31 5.17
CA ASP A 431 4.77 -8.69 4.82
C ASP A 431 6.02 -9.51 5.12
N LEU A 432 5.87 -10.45 6.04
CA LEU A 432 6.79 -11.55 6.21
C LEU A 432 6.59 -12.52 5.03
N ASP A 433 7.00 -12.10 3.83
CA ASP A 433 7.20 -13.00 2.70
C ASP A 433 8.36 -13.94 3.07
N HIS A 434 8.03 -15.05 3.72
CA HIS A 434 8.96 -16.14 3.99
C HIS A 434 9.33 -16.81 2.65
N MET A 435 10.41 -16.34 2.02
CA MET A 435 11.21 -17.16 1.08
C MET A 435 11.95 -18.32 1.78
N ASN A 436 11.64 -18.60 3.04
CA ASN A 436 12.39 -19.51 3.89
C ASN A 436 11.67 -20.85 4.02
N GLU A 437 12.16 -21.87 3.30
CA GLU A 437 12.23 -23.21 3.91
C GLU A 437 13.44 -24.01 3.43
N LYS A 438 14.25 -24.46 4.40
CA LYS A 438 15.31 -25.45 4.20
C LYS A 438 14.66 -26.83 4.07
N ARG A 439 14.87 -27.51 2.94
CA ARG A 439 14.86 -28.98 2.93
C ARG A 439 16.18 -29.50 3.50
N SER A 440 16.22 -29.77 4.80
CA SER A 440 17.19 -30.71 5.38
C SER A 440 16.56 -31.36 6.61
N GLY A 441 16.38 -32.68 6.57
CA GLY A 441 15.73 -33.44 7.64
C GLY A 441 16.40 -33.23 9.00
N GLY A 442 15.57 -33.03 10.02
CA GLY A 442 15.98 -33.01 11.42
C GLY A 442 15.49 -31.79 12.21
N GLN A 443 14.40 -31.98 12.98
CA GLN A 443 13.83 -31.12 14.03
C GLN A 443 13.35 -29.70 13.65
N ARG A 444 12.05 -29.46 13.88
CA ARG A 444 11.37 -28.16 13.71
C ARG A 444 11.41 -27.35 15.00
N TYR A 445 11.76 -26.07 14.90
CA TYR A 445 11.44 -25.07 15.92
C TYR A 445 10.74 -23.89 15.23
N THR A 446 9.56 -23.52 15.72
CA THR A 446 8.80 -22.34 15.28
C THR A 446 8.97 -21.26 16.34
N VAL A 447 9.55 -20.12 15.97
CA VAL A 447 9.66 -18.95 16.85
C VAL A 447 8.54 -17.99 16.49
N TYR A 448 7.57 -17.81 17.39
CA TYR A 448 6.53 -16.79 17.23
C TYR A 448 7.02 -15.47 17.84
N MET A 449 7.17 -14.43 17.00
CA MET A 449 7.25 -13.04 17.47
C MET A 449 5.82 -12.48 17.53
N LEU A 450 5.29 -12.32 18.74
CA LEU A 450 4.01 -11.65 18.95
C LEU A 450 4.26 -10.14 19.03
N GLN A 451 3.85 -9.39 18.01
CA GLN A 451 3.89 -7.93 18.05
C GLN A 451 2.49 -7.39 18.38
N VAL A 452 2.34 -6.80 19.57
CA VAL A 452 1.11 -6.13 19.98
C VAL A 452 1.09 -4.73 19.36
N HIS A 453 0.07 -4.43 18.56
CA HIS A 453 -0.14 -3.10 17.99
C HIS A 453 -0.76 -2.14 19.01
N LEU A 454 -0.17 -0.95 19.15
CA LEU A 454 -0.83 0.24 19.70
C LEU A 454 -0.55 1.42 18.77
N ILE A 455 -1.53 1.83 17.97
CA ILE A 455 -1.54 3.11 17.25
C ILE A 455 -2.88 3.78 17.54
N ASN A 456 -2.84 4.90 18.27
CA ASN A 456 -3.62 6.13 18.03
C ASN A 456 -3.41 7.12 19.19
N TYR A 457 -2.46 8.05 19.02
CA TYR A 457 -2.60 9.47 19.36
C TYR A 457 -1.28 10.18 19.00
N LEU A 458 -1.37 11.43 18.51
CA LEU A 458 -0.27 12.35 18.19
C LEU A 458 0.23 12.37 16.72
N ARG A 459 -0.66 12.73 15.79
CA ARG A 459 -0.29 13.54 14.61
C ARG A 459 -1.13 14.81 14.59
N GLY A 460 -0.59 15.86 15.18
CA GLY A 460 -1.18 17.20 15.18
C GLY A 460 -0.39 18.10 16.10
N SER A 461 0.82 18.53 15.66
CA SER A 461 1.60 19.68 16.17
C SER A 461 3.02 19.68 15.56
N SER A 462 3.17 19.84 14.24
CA SER A 462 4.48 20.15 13.64
C SER A 462 4.73 21.67 13.69
N SER A 463 4.89 22.21 14.89
CA SER A 463 5.40 23.57 15.11
C SER A 463 5.90 23.77 16.54
N PHE A 464 6.79 22.92 17.05
CA PHE A 464 7.48 23.20 18.32
C PHE A 464 8.86 22.52 18.53
N PHE A 465 9.48 21.98 17.48
CA PHE A 465 10.84 21.42 17.59
C PHE A 465 11.81 22.14 16.64
N SER A 466 12.06 23.42 16.92
CA SER A 466 13.23 24.15 16.40
C SER A 466 14.05 24.85 17.50
N GLN A 467 13.74 24.62 18.77
CA GLN A 467 14.49 25.22 19.88
C GLN A 467 14.65 24.21 21.01
N LEU A 468 15.71 23.40 20.95
CA LEU A 468 16.40 22.77 22.09
C LEU A 468 17.61 22.00 21.53
N VAL A 469 18.62 22.76 21.09
CA VAL A 469 19.97 22.23 20.86
C VAL A 469 20.82 22.61 22.08
N PRO A 470 21.25 21.67 22.93
CA PRO A 470 22.37 21.93 23.81
C PRO A 470 23.66 21.75 23.02
N LYS A 471 24.37 22.86 22.80
CA LYS A 471 25.77 22.86 22.39
C LYS A 471 26.63 22.41 23.58
N ASN A 472 26.91 21.11 23.75
CA ASN A 472 28.09 20.65 24.52
C ASN A 472 28.42 19.17 24.24
N PRO A 473 29.65 18.79 23.82
CA PRO A 473 29.99 17.40 23.51
C PRO A 473 30.28 16.47 24.71
N ASN A 474 30.23 16.94 25.96
CA ASN A 474 30.73 16.19 27.13
C ASN A 474 29.78 16.19 28.35
N ALA A 475 28.53 15.73 28.20
CA ALA A 475 27.64 15.50 29.35
C ALA A 475 27.53 14.01 29.69
N VAL A 476 28.05 13.62 30.85
CA VAL A 476 27.96 12.28 31.46
C VAL A 476 26.79 12.28 32.45
N LEU A 477 25.85 11.35 32.32
CA LEU A 477 24.76 11.13 33.28
C LEU A 477 25.13 9.96 34.20
N CYS A 478 25.48 10.27 35.45
CA CYS A 478 25.73 9.29 36.51
C CYS A 478 24.45 9.01 37.29
N PHE A 479 24.10 7.74 37.51
CA PHE A 479 23.11 7.35 38.50
C PHE A 479 23.81 6.90 39.79
N THR A 480 23.43 7.52 40.91
CA THR A 480 23.86 7.17 42.28
C THR A 480 22.96 6.06 42.85
N PRO A 481 23.51 5.02 43.51
CA PRO A 481 22.71 4.07 44.27
C PRO A 481 22.61 4.48 45.76
N LEU A 482 21.44 4.31 46.36
CA LEU A 482 21.23 4.35 47.82
C LEU A 482 21.06 2.90 48.36
N PRO A 483 21.31 2.66 49.67
CA PRO A 483 22.24 1.62 50.10
C PRO A 483 21.59 0.49 50.92
N SER A 484 22.14 -0.72 50.83
CA SER A 484 22.31 -1.58 52.02
C SER A 484 23.17 -2.81 51.74
N ALA A 485 24.09 -3.07 52.67
CA ALA A 485 24.82 -4.31 52.96
C ALA A 485 26.03 -4.67 52.07
N GLN A 486 27.17 -4.14 52.54
CA GLN A 486 28.56 -4.62 52.48
C GLN A 486 28.83 -6.01 51.89
N VAL A 487 29.74 -6.08 50.90
CA VAL A 487 31.04 -6.81 50.94
C VAL A 487 31.98 -6.14 49.92
N GLU A 488 33.29 -6.24 50.19
CA GLU A 488 34.43 -5.42 49.77
C GLU A 488 34.81 -5.35 48.29
N ARG A 489 35.59 -4.29 48.02
CA ARG A 489 36.22 -3.86 46.77
C ARG A 489 37.19 -4.91 46.19
N GLN A 490 37.09 -5.14 44.88
CA GLN A 490 38.24 -5.04 43.97
C GLN A 490 37.74 -4.41 42.65
N GLY A 491 38.37 -3.30 42.25
CA GLY A 491 37.99 -2.55 41.05
C GLY A 491 38.68 -3.08 39.79
N LEU A 492 37.95 -3.08 38.67
CA LEU A 492 38.48 -3.14 37.30
C LEU A 492 37.52 -2.35 36.40
N CYS A 493 38.02 -1.27 35.78
CA CYS A 493 37.34 -0.53 34.73
C CYS A 493 37.64 -1.16 33.36
N PHE A 494 36.64 -1.34 32.50
CA PHE A 494 36.84 -1.59 31.06
C PHE A 494 35.84 -0.79 30.23
N GLY A 495 36.35 -0.18 29.17
CA GLY A 495 35.60 0.54 28.14
C GLY A 495 35.25 -0.33 26.93
N SER A 496 34.31 0.18 26.13
CA SER A 496 33.80 -0.34 24.84
C SER A 496 32.98 -1.64 24.90
N PHE A 497 31.76 -1.59 24.35
CA PHE A 497 30.88 -2.75 24.13
C PHE A 497 31.08 -3.27 22.70
N SER A 498 32.02 -4.20 22.55
CA SER A 498 31.99 -5.25 21.54
C SER A 498 31.71 -6.59 22.24
N ASP A 499 31.02 -7.49 21.54
CA ASP A 499 30.87 -8.92 21.87
C ASP A 499 29.76 -9.33 22.86
N LEU A 500 28.51 -9.29 22.39
CA LEU A 500 27.40 -10.06 22.95
C LEU A 500 27.39 -11.52 22.43
N HIS A 501 28.53 -12.21 22.49
CA HIS A 501 28.63 -13.66 22.20
C HIS A 501 29.25 -14.50 23.33
N SER A 502 29.46 -13.91 24.52
CA SER A 502 30.05 -14.62 25.68
C SER A 502 29.14 -14.74 26.90
N MET A 503 27.85 -14.38 26.82
CA MET A 503 26.91 -14.44 27.96
C MET A 503 26.06 -15.73 28.05
N VAL A 504 26.30 -16.73 27.20
CA VAL A 504 25.48 -17.98 27.17
C VAL A 504 26.14 -19.16 27.90
N SER A 505 27.38 -19.04 28.40
CA SER A 505 28.08 -20.18 29.04
C SER A 505 28.11 -20.19 30.57
N LEU A 506 27.24 -19.44 31.26
CA LEU A 506 27.25 -19.36 32.74
C LEU A 506 25.86 -19.46 33.40
N LEU A 507 24.96 -20.29 32.85
CA LEU A 507 23.71 -20.67 33.52
C LEU A 507 23.47 -22.19 33.47
N PHE A 508 24.47 -22.95 33.89
CA PHE A 508 24.30 -24.33 34.38
C PHE A 508 24.86 -24.40 35.79
N GLU A 509 24.01 -24.14 36.78
CA GLU A 509 24.00 -24.77 38.13
C GLU A 509 23.16 -23.92 39.10
N ALA A 510 21.89 -24.28 39.29
CA ALA A 510 21.16 -24.06 40.55
C ALA A 510 19.82 -24.79 40.52
N ARG A 511 19.79 -26.03 40.99
CA ARG A 511 18.56 -26.72 41.38
C ARG A 511 17.99 -26.06 42.65
N SER A 512 17.23 -24.96 42.53
CA SER A 512 16.36 -24.43 43.60
C SER A 512 15.49 -23.25 43.11
N CYS A 513 14.54 -23.47 42.20
CA CYS A 513 13.58 -22.40 41.84
C CYS A 513 12.16 -22.89 41.53
N LYS A 514 11.69 -23.94 42.22
CA LYS A 514 10.28 -24.39 42.12
C LYS A 514 9.36 -23.88 43.24
N ARG A 515 9.89 -23.27 44.31
CA ARG A 515 9.07 -22.72 45.42
C ARG A 515 8.84 -21.20 45.35
N LEU A 516 9.67 -20.44 44.62
CA LEU A 516 9.52 -18.99 44.51
C LEU A 516 8.44 -18.59 43.48
N ALA A 517 8.32 -19.33 42.37
CA ALA A 517 7.32 -19.08 41.32
C ALA A 517 5.86 -19.22 41.79
N ARG A 518 5.58 -20.08 42.78
CA ARG A 518 4.22 -20.23 43.35
C ARG A 518 3.82 -19.10 44.31
N ARG A 519 4.78 -18.40 44.94
CA ARG A 519 4.48 -17.26 45.82
C ARG A 519 4.25 -15.96 45.04
N CYS A 520 4.92 -15.79 43.89
CA CYS A 520 4.70 -14.62 43.03
C CYS A 520 3.35 -14.66 42.27
N TYR A 521 2.81 -15.85 41.98
CA TYR A 521 1.52 -15.98 41.29
C TYR A 521 0.32 -15.63 42.18
N VAL A 522 0.39 -15.95 43.49
CA VAL A 522 -0.69 -15.66 44.45
C VAL A 522 -0.71 -14.17 44.82
N ALA A 523 0.44 -13.53 44.98
CA ALA A 523 0.52 -12.09 45.29
C ALA A 523 0.08 -11.17 44.13
N PHE A 524 0.14 -11.64 42.88
CA PHE A 524 -0.28 -10.87 41.71
C PHE A 524 -1.82 -10.87 41.52
N MET A 525 -2.49 -11.97 41.88
CA MET A 525 -3.96 -12.07 41.78
C MET A 525 -4.69 -11.29 42.89
N ASP A 526 -4.12 -11.20 44.09
CA ASP A 526 -4.69 -10.38 45.17
C ASP A 526 -4.58 -8.87 44.89
N CYS A 527 -3.63 -8.44 44.05
CA CYS A 527 -3.45 -7.04 43.68
C CYS A 527 -4.45 -6.57 42.59
N ILE A 528 -4.94 -7.49 41.75
CA ILE A 528 -5.89 -7.17 40.67
C ILE A 528 -7.34 -7.14 41.17
N ILE A 529 -7.68 -7.84 42.25
CA ILE A 529 -9.04 -7.87 42.81
C ILE A 529 -9.33 -6.65 43.72
N SER A 530 -8.30 -5.97 44.25
CA SER A 530 -8.48 -4.81 45.15
C SER A 530 -8.60 -3.44 44.45
N ALA A 531 -8.48 -3.39 43.11
CA ALA A 531 -8.53 -2.13 42.34
C ALA A 531 -9.88 -1.86 41.65
N HIS A 532 -10.90 -2.70 41.87
CA HIS A 532 -12.20 -2.60 41.19
C HIS A 532 -13.38 -2.21 42.11
N GLU A 533 -13.12 -1.87 43.37
CA GLU A 533 -14.12 -1.35 44.31
C GLU A 533 -13.63 -0.08 45.02
N PHE A 534 -13.41 1.02 44.29
CA PHE A 534 -13.48 2.35 44.90
C PHE A 534 -13.69 3.41 43.80
N PHE A 535 -14.73 4.23 43.97
CA PHE A 535 -15.11 5.43 43.20
C PHE A 535 -16.18 5.30 42.09
N LEU A 536 -17.43 5.17 42.54
CA LEU A 536 -18.60 5.85 41.96
C LEU A 536 -19.12 6.89 42.98
N GLY A 537 -19.33 8.16 42.58
CA GLY A 537 -20.18 9.11 43.33
C GLY A 537 -19.84 10.63 43.33
N LEU A 538 -20.27 11.36 42.28
CA LEU A 538 -20.74 12.79 42.21
C LEU A 538 -19.84 13.97 42.75
N PRO A 539 -20.17 15.29 42.56
CA PRO A 539 -19.96 16.10 41.33
C PRO A 539 -19.25 17.49 41.51
N PHE A 540 -18.81 18.07 40.38
CA PHE A 540 -18.52 19.50 40.05
C PHE A 540 -17.24 20.30 40.49
N ARG A 541 -16.64 20.92 39.44
CA ARG A 541 -15.94 22.23 39.25
C ARG A 541 -14.48 22.49 39.69
N CYS A 542 -13.66 22.73 38.64
CA CYS A 542 -12.55 23.70 38.46
C CYS A 542 -11.31 23.65 39.38
N LEU A 543 -10.12 23.43 38.80
CA LEU A 543 -9.09 24.46 38.53
C LEU A 543 -7.84 23.80 37.88
N ALA A 544 -7.25 24.46 36.88
CA ALA A 544 -6.04 24.02 36.20
C ALA A 544 -4.78 24.38 37.00
N ILE A 545 -3.83 23.43 37.17
CA ILE A 545 -2.40 23.71 37.38
C ILE A 545 -1.56 22.62 36.67
N VAL A 546 -0.53 23.09 35.98
CA VAL A 546 0.46 22.43 35.11
C VAL A 546 1.44 21.54 35.89
N ALA A 547 1.78 20.35 35.36
CA ALA A 547 3.08 19.68 35.60
C ALA A 547 3.37 18.60 34.53
N GLY A 548 4.63 18.56 34.05
CA GLY A 548 5.15 17.73 32.95
C GLY A 548 5.53 16.27 33.31
N PRO A 549 6.36 15.60 32.48
CA PRO A 549 6.02 14.29 31.91
C PRO A 549 6.53 13.07 32.68
N VAL A 550 5.78 11.97 32.59
CA VAL A 550 6.14 10.64 33.12
C VAL A 550 6.82 9.81 32.03
N VAL A 551 7.99 9.29 32.36
CA VAL A 551 8.77 8.29 31.62
C VAL A 551 8.10 6.92 31.79
N SER A 552 7.78 6.21 30.69
CA SER A 552 7.35 4.81 30.76
C SER A 552 8.48 3.90 30.28
N ALA A 553 8.95 3.02 31.18
CA ALA A 553 9.85 1.92 30.88
C ALA A 553 9.06 0.75 30.25
N VAL A 554 9.61 0.15 29.18
CA VAL A 554 9.05 -1.04 28.53
C VAL A 554 9.76 -2.27 29.08
N VAL A 555 8.99 -3.23 29.62
CA VAL A 555 9.46 -4.57 29.99
C VAL A 555 9.12 -5.52 28.84
N VAL A 556 10.13 -6.16 28.26
CA VAL A 556 9.95 -7.21 27.24
C VAL A 556 9.97 -8.57 27.94
N LEU A 557 8.89 -9.34 27.82
CA LEU A 557 8.78 -10.72 28.31
C LEU A 557 9.00 -11.70 27.15
N PHE A 558 9.97 -12.60 27.29
CA PHE A 558 10.17 -13.72 26.39
C PHE A 558 9.50 -14.98 26.97
N PHE A 559 8.68 -15.67 26.17
CA PHE A 559 8.14 -16.99 26.53
C PHE A 559 8.78 -18.06 25.64
N VAL A 560 9.42 -19.05 26.26
CA VAL A 560 9.87 -20.28 25.59
C VAL A 560 8.90 -21.38 25.99
N VAL A 561 8.11 -21.89 25.03
CA VAL A 561 7.22 -23.03 25.25
C VAL A 561 7.86 -24.27 24.62
N SER A 562 8.47 -25.11 25.46
CA SER A 562 8.93 -26.44 25.07
C SER A 562 7.78 -27.44 25.27
N ARG A 563 7.25 -28.03 24.19
CA ARG A 563 6.36 -29.20 24.30
C ARG A 563 7.19 -30.49 24.26
N PRO A 564 7.06 -31.41 25.22
CA PRO A 564 7.65 -32.74 25.12
C PRO A 564 6.78 -33.64 24.24
N THR A 565 7.40 -34.27 23.24
CA THR A 565 6.83 -35.38 22.46
C THR A 565 7.18 -36.71 23.15
N SER A 566 6.18 -37.38 23.72
CA SER A 566 6.21 -38.83 23.89
C SER A 566 4.77 -39.34 24.01
N ALA A 567 4.33 -40.09 23.00
CA ALA A 567 3.14 -40.90 23.07
C ALA A 567 3.48 -42.21 23.79
N THR A 568 2.76 -42.49 24.87
CA THR A 568 2.53 -43.84 25.37
C THR A 568 1.08 -43.92 25.85
N THR A 569 0.38 -44.90 25.30
CA THR A 569 -0.98 -45.36 25.57
C THR A 569 -1.27 -45.59 27.05
N TYR A 570 -2.44 -45.16 27.54
CA TYR A 570 -3.24 -45.86 28.54
C TYR A 570 -4.72 -45.44 28.47
N GLU A 571 -5.60 -46.42 28.61
CA GLU A 571 -7.06 -46.36 28.59
C GLU A 571 -7.67 -45.56 29.76
N GLY A 572 -8.87 -45.02 29.51
CA GLY A 572 -9.99 -44.98 30.48
C GLY A 572 -9.89 -44.03 31.67
N GLN A 573 -10.69 -42.96 31.66
CA GLN A 573 -11.82 -42.74 32.59
C GLN A 573 -12.33 -41.30 32.51
N ASP A 574 -13.65 -41.18 32.60
CA ASP A 574 -14.46 -39.97 32.76
C ASP A 574 -13.91 -38.99 33.79
N TYR A 575 -14.03 -37.68 33.53
CA TYR A 575 -14.52 -36.71 34.52
C TYR A 575 -15.07 -35.45 33.82
N LEU A 576 -16.39 -35.30 33.90
CA LEU A 576 -17.11 -34.02 33.89
C LEU A 576 -16.55 -33.10 34.99
N TRP A 577 -16.39 -31.81 34.73
CA TRP A 577 -16.85 -30.73 35.63
C TRP A 577 -17.07 -29.43 34.83
N LYS A 578 -18.13 -28.75 35.27
CA LYS A 578 -18.86 -27.57 34.75
C LYS A 578 -18.03 -26.37 34.30
#